data_AF-A0A165BX22-F1
#
_entry.id   AF-A0A165BX22-F1
#
_cell.length_a   1.000
_cell.length_b   1.000
_cell.length_c   1.000
_cell.angle_alpha   90.00
_cell.angle_beta   90.00
_cell.angle_gamma   90.00
#
_symmetry.space_group_name_H-M   'P 1'
#
loop_
_entity.id
_entity.type
_entity.pdbx_description
1 polymer ?
#
loop_
_entity_poly.entity_id
_entity_poly.type
_entity_poly.pdbx_seq_one_letter_code
_entity_poly.pdbx_strand_id
1 'polypeptide(L)'
;CDNNDFISMLPKNTKCSRNEAKVFEQTCLDSHLTERPHKEYIMPYSDALFREASIEWIIATDQPIQALEHASFKKMIDVAAHATNGVEISNCKQLCHQVIDMFKRQMMKLWERLTVCFCLI
;
A
#
# COMPACT_ATOMS: atom_id res chain seq x y z
N CYS A 1 47.90 -28.78 36.70
CA CYS A 1 48.81 -27.85 36.00
C CYS A 1 48.64 -28.04 34.49
N ASP A 2 48.01 -27.17 33.70
CA ASP A 2 47.16 -26.03 33.99
C ASP A 2 46.25 -25.87 32.76
N ASN A 3 44.96 -25.72 33.03
CA ASN A 3 44.03 -25.07 32.12
C ASN A 3 44.57 -23.66 31.86
N ASN A 4 45.36 -23.52 30.81
CA ASN A 4 45.64 -22.21 30.27
C ASN A 4 44.59 -21.98 29.18
N ASP A 5 43.60 -21.15 29.49
CA ASP A 5 42.64 -20.59 28.54
C ASP A 5 43.37 -19.67 27.55
N PHE A 6 44.28 -20.25 26.76
CA PHE A 6 45.12 -19.51 25.83
C PHE A 6 44.29 -19.16 24.60
N ILE A 7 43.74 -17.95 24.59
CA ILE A 7 43.04 -17.39 23.44
C ILE A 7 44.09 -16.96 22.40
N SER A 8 44.15 -17.68 21.28
CA SER A 8 45.07 -17.38 20.18
C SER A 8 44.76 -16.01 19.57
N MET A 9 45.61 -15.01 19.82
CA MET A 9 45.50 -13.66 19.25
C MET A 9 46.19 -13.48 17.89
N LEU A 10 46.67 -14.57 17.28
CA LEU A 10 47.25 -14.53 15.94
C LEU A 10 46.21 -14.01 14.93
N PRO A 11 46.56 -13.10 14.00
CA PRO A 11 45.61 -12.47 13.08
C PRO A 11 44.80 -13.46 12.25
N LYS A 12 45.31 -14.68 12.07
CA LYS A 12 44.62 -15.77 11.36
C LYS A 12 43.50 -16.40 12.20
N ASN A 13 43.65 -16.48 13.53
CA ASN A 13 42.69 -17.12 14.44
C ASN A 13 41.70 -16.13 15.08
N THR A 14 42.11 -14.88 15.29
CA THR A 14 41.19 -13.81 15.75
C THR A 14 40.18 -13.39 14.69
N LYS A 15 40.42 -13.69 13.40
CA LYS A 15 39.45 -13.45 12.32
C LYS A 15 38.26 -14.40 12.34
N CYS A 16 38.44 -15.66 12.75
CA CYS A 16 37.31 -16.60 12.79
C CYS A 16 36.39 -16.33 14.00
N SER A 17 36.95 -16.02 15.17
CA SER A 17 36.13 -15.87 16.39
C SER A 17 35.48 -14.50 16.55
N ARG A 18 35.98 -13.44 15.88
CA ARG A 18 35.33 -12.11 15.86
C ARG A 18 34.09 -12.07 14.96
N ASN A 19 33.91 -13.07 14.10
CA ASN A 19 32.80 -13.14 13.15
C ASN A 19 31.55 -13.82 13.73
N GLU A 20 31.62 -14.48 14.89
CA GLU A 20 30.52 -15.34 15.35
C GLU A 20 29.64 -14.73 16.45
N ALA A 21 30.05 -13.65 17.13
CA ALA A 21 29.39 -13.30 18.39
C ALA A 21 28.96 -11.83 18.61
N LYS A 22 29.14 -10.90 17.65
CA LYS A 22 28.59 -9.55 17.85
C LYS A 22 28.40 -8.78 16.56
N VAL A 23 27.17 -8.29 16.40
CA VAL A 23 26.71 -7.25 15.46
C VAL A 23 26.34 -7.78 14.08
N PHE A 24 25.09 -8.25 13.97
CA PHE A 24 24.34 -8.36 12.71
C PHE A 24 24.01 -6.97 12.12
N GLU A 25 24.98 -6.06 12.09
CA GLU A 25 24.88 -4.82 11.32
C GLU A 25 26.11 -4.68 10.44
N GLN A 26 25.84 -4.74 9.14
CA GLN A 26 26.81 -4.59 8.08
C GLN A 26 27.41 -3.18 8.13
N THR A 27 28.65 -3.06 8.61
CA THR A 27 29.31 -1.76 8.87
C THR A 27 29.87 -1.09 7.62
N CYS A 28 29.81 -1.75 6.46
CA CYS A 28 30.33 -1.24 5.20
C CYS A 28 29.24 -1.24 4.13
N LEU A 29 28.34 -0.28 4.22
CA LEU A 29 27.62 0.21 3.04
C LEU A 29 28.21 1.56 2.65
N ASP A 30 28.28 1.82 1.34
CA ASP A 30 28.80 3.05 0.77
C ASP A 30 28.05 4.27 1.37
N SER A 31 28.79 5.34 1.71
CA SER A 31 28.22 6.57 2.28
C SER A 31 27.20 7.25 1.36
N HIS A 32 27.20 6.90 0.07
CA HIS A 32 26.20 7.35 -0.91
C HIS A 32 24.88 6.57 -0.86
N LEU A 33 24.80 5.49 -0.09
CA LEU A 33 23.57 4.72 0.08
C LEU A 33 22.76 5.31 1.23
N THR A 34 21.68 5.99 0.89
CA THR A 34 20.64 6.34 1.87
C THR A 34 19.84 5.10 2.23
N GLU A 35 19.55 4.90 3.52
CA GLU A 35 18.54 3.92 3.94
C GLU A 35 17.28 4.10 3.10
N ARG A 36 16.82 3.02 2.48
CA ARG A 36 15.51 3.06 1.84
C ARG A 36 14.49 3.32 2.94
N PRO A 37 13.52 4.22 2.74
CA PRO A 37 12.40 4.34 3.67
C PRO A 37 11.84 2.95 3.91
N HIS A 38 11.56 2.61 5.16
CA HIS A 38 11.01 1.31 5.54
C HIS A 38 9.92 0.94 4.53
N LYS A 39 10.20 -0.07 3.71
CA LYS A 39 9.26 -0.53 2.70
C LYS A 39 8.03 -0.96 3.49
N GLU A 40 6.94 -0.21 3.35
CA GLU A 40 5.65 -0.61 3.91
C GLU A 40 5.43 -2.06 3.48
N TYR A 41 5.15 -2.91 4.46
CA TYR A 41 4.96 -4.33 4.22
C TYR A 41 3.73 -4.49 3.33
N ILE A 42 3.95 -4.66 2.03
CA ILE A 42 2.91 -4.98 1.07
C ILE A 42 2.58 -6.45 1.30
N MET A 43 1.46 -6.72 1.96
CA MET A 43 0.92 -8.07 2.07
C MET A 43 0.73 -8.62 0.64
N PRO A 44 1.39 -9.74 0.27
CA PRO A 44 1.26 -10.27 -1.07
C PRO A 44 -0.18 -10.71 -1.32
N TYR A 45 -0.68 -10.44 -2.53
CA TYR A 45 -2.01 -10.87 -2.93
C TYR A 45 -2.11 -12.40 -2.90
N SER A 46 -3.23 -12.91 -2.37
CA SER A 46 -3.69 -14.27 -2.62
C SER A 46 -5.22 -14.29 -2.69
N ASP A 47 -5.79 -15.17 -3.51
CA ASP A 47 -7.25 -15.29 -3.65
C ASP A 47 -7.93 -15.64 -2.33
N ALA A 48 -7.24 -16.41 -1.46
CA ALA A 48 -7.73 -16.78 -0.15
C ALA A 48 -7.86 -15.56 0.78
N LEU A 49 -6.80 -14.75 0.89
CA LEU A 49 -6.80 -13.53 1.70
C LEU A 49 -7.80 -12.50 1.16
N PHE A 50 -7.87 -12.34 -0.16
CA PHE A 50 -8.83 -11.43 -0.77
C PHE A 50 -10.28 -11.85 -0.48
N ARG A 51 -10.58 -13.16 -0.57
CA ARG A 51 -11.91 -13.69 -0.25
C ARG A 51 -12.27 -13.47 1.22
N GLU A 52 -11.36 -13.74 2.13
CA GLU A 52 -11.55 -13.52 3.57
C GLU A 52 -11.82 -12.05 3.87
N ALA A 53 -10.95 -11.15 3.41
CA ALA A 53 -11.12 -9.71 3.58
C ALA A 53 -12.43 -9.19 2.97
N SER A 54 -12.86 -9.75 1.82
CA SER A 54 -14.13 -9.38 1.18
C SER A 54 -15.34 -9.82 2.02
N ILE A 55 -15.31 -11.00 2.63
CA ILE A 55 -16.37 -11.49 3.53
C ILE A 55 -16.45 -10.59 4.77
N GLU A 56 -15.31 -10.31 5.40
CA GLU A 56 -15.24 -9.43 6.57
C GLU A 56 -15.80 -8.04 6.26
N TRP A 57 -15.39 -7.46 5.12
CA TRP A 57 -15.87 -6.16 4.67
C TRP A 57 -17.39 -6.13 4.47
N ILE A 58 -17.96 -7.14 3.81
CA ILE A 58 -19.41 -7.26 3.60
C ILE A 58 -20.16 -7.28 4.93
N ILE A 59 -19.72 -8.11 5.88
CA ILE A 59 -20.37 -8.25 7.19
C ILE A 59 -20.25 -6.94 7.99
N ALA A 60 -19.07 -6.34 8.02
CA ALA A 60 -18.80 -5.14 8.81
C ALA A 60 -19.57 -3.90 8.31
N THR A 61 -19.91 -3.86 7.02
CA THR A 61 -20.55 -2.69 6.38
C THR A 61 -21.97 -2.97 5.91
N ASP A 62 -22.53 -4.12 6.26
CA ASP A 62 -23.88 -4.59 5.92
C ASP A 62 -24.19 -4.44 4.42
N GLN A 63 -23.21 -4.83 3.58
CA GLN A 63 -23.36 -4.74 2.12
C GLN A 63 -24.10 -5.95 1.56
N PRO A 64 -24.85 -5.80 0.46
CA PRO A 64 -25.40 -6.96 -0.23
C PRO A 64 -24.26 -7.80 -0.82
N ILE A 65 -24.42 -9.13 -0.85
CA ILE A 65 -23.44 -10.06 -1.44
C ILE A 65 -23.15 -9.70 -2.92
N GLN A 66 -24.16 -9.19 -3.62
CA GLN A 66 -24.06 -8.71 -5.00
C GLN A 66 -23.12 -7.52 -5.20
N ALA A 67 -22.69 -6.83 -4.14
CA ALA A 67 -21.76 -5.72 -4.23
C ALA A 67 -20.43 -6.11 -4.91
N LEU A 68 -19.95 -7.34 -4.71
CA LEU A 68 -18.72 -7.85 -5.35
C LEU A 68 -18.87 -8.08 -6.86
N GLU A 69 -20.10 -8.28 -7.33
CA GLU A 69 -20.37 -8.48 -8.76
C GLU A 69 -20.46 -7.15 -9.52
N HIS A 70 -20.72 -6.05 -8.81
CA HIS A 70 -20.95 -4.75 -9.38
C HIS A 70 -19.72 -4.23 -10.16
N ALA A 71 -19.94 -3.77 -11.39
CA ALA A 71 -18.85 -3.36 -12.28
C ALA A 71 -17.98 -2.22 -11.70
N SER A 72 -18.57 -1.33 -10.90
CA SER A 72 -17.80 -0.24 -10.28
C SER A 72 -16.89 -0.74 -9.16
N PHE A 73 -17.28 -1.79 -8.45
CA PHE A 73 -16.43 -2.42 -7.43
C PHE A 73 -15.20 -3.08 -8.10
N LYS A 74 -15.42 -3.88 -9.14
CA LYS A 74 -14.32 -4.49 -9.93
C LYS A 74 -13.36 -3.44 -10.46
N LYS A 75 -13.88 -2.36 -11.07
CA LYS A 75 -13.07 -1.25 -11.56
C LYS A 75 -12.23 -0.60 -10.46
N MET A 76 -12.78 -0.43 -9.26
CA MET A 76 -12.06 0.14 -8.11
C MET A 76 -10.88 -0.77 -7.70
N ILE A 77 -11.10 -2.08 -7.63
CA ILE A 77 -10.04 -3.06 -7.33
C ILE A 77 -8.97 -3.08 -8.42
N ASP A 78 -9.34 -3.06 -9.70
CA ASP A 78 -8.38 -3.03 -10.81
C ASP A 78 -7.46 -1.80 -10.74
N VAL A 79 -8.03 -0.63 -10.42
CA VAL A 79 -7.27 0.61 -10.21
C VAL A 79 -6.34 0.49 -9.01
N ALA A 80 -6.84 -0.05 -7.89
CA ALA A 80 -6.06 -0.24 -6.67
C ALA A 80 -4.89 -1.23 -6.86
N ALA A 81 -5.11 -2.33 -7.60
CA ALA A 81 -4.10 -3.35 -7.86
C ALA A 81 -2.93 -2.83 -8.72
N HIS A 82 -3.15 -1.79 -9.53
CA HIS A 82 -2.10 -1.14 -10.32
C HIS A 82 -1.32 -0.06 -9.54
N ALA A 83 -1.74 0.28 -8.32
CA ALA A 83 -1.09 1.33 -7.55
C ALA A 83 0.27 0.87 -7.00
N THR A 84 1.34 1.60 -7.37
CA THR A 84 2.72 1.24 -6.96
C THR A 84 3.00 1.56 -5.49
N ASN A 85 2.32 2.57 -4.94
CA ASN A 85 2.56 3.11 -3.60
C ASN A 85 1.36 2.93 -2.68
N GLY A 86 0.56 1.88 -2.90
CA GLY A 86 -0.71 1.69 -2.21
C GLY A 86 -1.78 2.69 -2.63
N VAL A 87 -2.92 2.66 -1.93
CA VAL A 87 -4.09 3.51 -2.22
C VAL A 87 -4.36 4.42 -1.04
N GLU A 88 -4.39 5.74 -1.28
CA GLU A 88 -4.82 6.71 -0.27
C GLU A 88 -6.34 6.78 -0.24
N ILE A 89 -6.94 6.32 0.86
CA ILE A 89 -8.40 6.37 1.05
C ILE A 89 -8.77 7.79 1.47
N SER A 90 -9.54 8.47 0.62
CA SER A 90 -10.06 9.81 0.93
C SER A 90 -10.99 9.78 2.14
N ASN A 91 -10.97 10.85 2.95
CA ASN A 91 -11.92 10.93 4.06
C ASN A 91 -13.36 11.19 3.55
N CYS A 92 -14.35 10.83 4.37
CA CYS A 92 -15.76 10.94 4.01
C CYS A 92 -16.16 12.37 3.59
N LYS A 93 -15.64 13.40 4.27
CA LYS A 93 -15.95 14.81 3.96
C LYS A 93 -15.44 15.21 2.57
N GLN A 94 -14.23 14.80 2.22
CA GLN A 94 -13.63 15.05 0.90
C GLN A 94 -14.42 14.31 -0.18
N LEU A 95 -14.76 13.05 0.06
CA LEU A 95 -15.52 12.24 -0.89
C LEU A 95 -16.93 12.81 -1.12
N CYS A 96 -17.64 13.23 -0.07
CA CYS A 96 -18.92 13.93 -0.19
C CYS A 96 -18.79 15.21 -1.01
N HIS A 97 -17.76 16.01 -0.78
CA HIS A 97 -17.53 17.23 -1.54
C HIS A 97 -17.30 16.92 -3.03
N GLN A 98 -16.49 15.92 -3.34
CA GLN A 98 -16.21 15.51 -4.71
C GLN A 98 -17.47 15.01 -5.42
N VAL A 99 -18.31 14.23 -4.75
CA VAL A 99 -19.59 13.75 -5.31
C VAL A 99 -20.52 14.93 -5.63
N ILE A 100 -20.67 15.87 -4.70
CA ILE A 100 -21.50 17.07 -4.92
C ILE A 100 -20.95 17.90 -6.09
N ASP A 101 -19.63 18.07 -6.16
CA ASP A 101 -19.00 18.83 -7.23
C ASP A 101 -19.18 18.16 -8.60
N MET A 102 -18.98 16.84 -8.68
CA MET A 102 -19.28 16.05 -9.88
C MET A 102 -20.73 16.23 -10.33
N PHE A 103 -21.67 16.15 -9.39
CA PHE A 103 -23.09 16.37 -9.69
C PHE A 103 -23.35 17.77 -10.26
N LYS A 104 -22.82 18.82 -9.62
CA LYS A 104 -22.94 20.21 -10.10
C LYS A 104 -22.38 20.38 -11.50
N ARG A 105 -21.22 19.80 -11.81
CA ARG A 105 -20.61 19.85 -13.16
C ARG A 105 -21.49 19.17 -14.21
N GLN A 106 -22.11 18.04 -13.88
CA GLN A 106 -23.02 17.37 -14.80
C GLN A 106 -24.28 18.21 -15.05
N MET A 107 -24.83 18.82 -13.99
CA MET A 107 -25.98 19.73 -14.11
C MET A 107 -25.66 20.96 -14.98
N MET A 108 -24.47 21.56 -14.82
CA MET A 108 -24.03 22.67 -15.66
C MET A 108 -23.91 22.28 -17.13
N LYS A 109 -23.27 21.14 -17.43
CA LYS A 109 -23.17 20.62 -18.81
C LYS A 109 -24.54 20.35 -19.43
N LEU A 110 -25.47 19.82 -18.64
CA LEU A 110 -26.84 19.60 -19.09
C LEU A 110 -27.55 20.93 -19.37
N TRP A 111 -27.40 21.91 -18.47
CA TRP A 111 -27.98 23.23 -18.62
C TRP A 111 -27.47 23.94 -19.88
N GLU A 112 -26.17 23.91 -20.15
CA GLU A 112 -25.58 24.48 -21.38
C GLU A 112 -26.20 23.86 -22.64
N ARG A 113 -26.36 22.53 -22.68
CA ARG A 113 -26.95 21.83 -23.82
C ARG A 113 -28.42 22.21 -24.05
N LEU A 114 -29.17 22.37 -22.96
CA LEU A 114 -30.59 22.72 -23.04
C LEU A 114 -30.78 24.20 -23.41
N THR A 115 -30.01 25.12 -22.82
CA THR A 115 -30.09 26.56 -23.11
C THR A 115 -29.70 26.90 -24.55
N VAL A 116 -28.69 26.22 -25.13
CA VAL A 116 -28.35 26.38 -26.56
C VAL A 116 -29.52 25.98 -27.46
N CYS A 117 -30.32 24.98 -27.09
CA CYS A 117 -31.53 24.63 -27.83
C CYS A 117 -32.65 25.67 -27.69
N PHE A 118 -32.76 26.37 -26.56
CA PHE A 118 -33.76 27.43 -26.38
C PHE A 118 -33.41 28.73 -27.11
N CYS A 119 -32.15 28.97 -27.47
CA CYS A 119 -31.76 30.15 -28.25
C CYS A 119 -31.86 29.98 -29.78
N LEU A 120 -32.25 28.80 -30.26
CA LEU A 120 -32.40 28.48 -31.69
C LEU A 120 -33.87 28.39 -32.15
N ILE A 121 -34.83 28.75 -31.28
CA ILE A 121 -36.28 28.80 -31.54
C ILE A 121 -36.74 30.24 -31.30
#